data_AF-A0A932VKB2-F1
#
_entry.id   AF-A0A932VKB2-F1
#
_cell.length_a   1.000
_cell.length_b   1.000
_cell.length_c   1.000
_cell.angle_alpha   90.00
_cell.angle_beta   90.00
_cell.angle_gamma   90.00
#
_symmetry.space_group_name_H-M   'P 1'
#
loop_
_entity.id
_entity.type
_entity.pdbx_description
1 polymer ?
#
loop_
_entity_poly.entity_id
_entity_poly.type
_entity_poly.pdbx_seq_one_letter_code
_entity_poly.pdbx_strand_id
1 'polypeptide(L)'
;MPWETMSVDELAGKLGVDVAEVREKQRLIRKIVEARKGQKYSQAALAKKVGVSQGRIAQIESGIGTARVSFDVLLKVLSVLGLDYKITLKHKAA
;
A
#
# COMPACT_ATOMS: atom_id res chain seq x y z
N MET A 1 -12.03 -29.79 14.43
CA MET A 1 -11.37 -28.52 14.81
C MET A 1 -12.45 -27.45 14.79
N PRO A 2 -12.84 -26.86 15.93
CA PRO A 2 -13.84 -25.80 15.95
C PRO A 2 -13.20 -24.55 15.34
N TRP A 3 -13.68 -24.14 14.17
CA TRP A 3 -13.38 -22.84 13.60
C TRP A 3 -14.09 -21.79 14.45
N GLU A 4 -13.36 -21.12 15.35
CA GLU A 4 -13.87 -19.92 16.01
C GLU A 4 -14.18 -18.87 14.95
N THR A 5 -15.45 -18.46 14.90
CA THR A 5 -15.87 -17.32 14.07
C THR A 5 -15.53 -16.06 14.85
N MET A 6 -14.42 -15.41 14.52
CA MET A 6 -14.04 -14.13 15.10
C MET A 6 -14.15 -13.01 14.07
N SER A 7 -14.53 -11.82 14.53
CA SER A 7 -14.53 -10.62 13.69
C SER A 7 -13.11 -10.15 13.40
N VAL A 8 -12.94 -9.41 12.31
CA VAL A 8 -11.63 -8.84 11.91
C VAL A 8 -11.09 -7.89 12.98
N ASP A 9 -11.97 -7.14 13.64
CA ASP A 9 -11.59 -6.16 14.66
C ASP A 9 -11.12 -6.88 15.95
N GLU A 10 -11.76 -7.99 16.34
CA GLU A 10 -11.31 -8.82 17.48
C GLU A 10 -9.96 -9.49 17.21
N LEU A 11 -9.76 -10.03 16.01
CA LEU A 11 -8.48 -10.62 15.61
C LEU A 11 -7.36 -9.57 15.63
N ALA A 12 -7.64 -8.37 15.11
CA ALA A 12 -6.65 -7.30 15.10
C ALA A 12 -6.29 -6.83 16.51
N GLY A 13 -7.28 -6.74 17.42
CA GLY A 13 -7.05 -6.47 18.83
C GLY A 13 -6.13 -7.51 19.48
N LYS A 14 -6.37 -8.81 19.23
CA LYS A 14 -5.51 -9.89 19.74
C LYS A 14 -4.08 -9.85 19.18
N LEU A 15 -3.91 -9.40 17.93
CA LEU A 15 -2.61 -9.31 17.27
C LEU A 15 -1.87 -7.98 17.57
N GLY A 16 -2.48 -7.06 18.32
CA GLY A 16 -1.92 -5.73 18.58
C GLY A 16 -1.77 -4.88 17.31
N VAL A 17 -2.61 -5.13 16.30
CA VAL A 17 -2.53 -4.45 15.01
C VAL A 17 -3.51 -3.28 14.97
N ASP A 18 -3.01 -2.11 14.58
CA ASP A 18 -3.84 -0.92 14.36
C ASP A 18 -4.67 -1.11 13.07
N VAL A 19 -5.94 -1.47 13.23
CA VAL A 19 -6.88 -1.71 12.12
C VAL A 19 -6.97 -0.48 11.20
N ALA A 20 -6.92 0.73 11.75
CA ALA A 20 -7.03 1.94 10.97
C ALA A 20 -5.79 2.11 10.07
N GLU A 21 -4.60 1.87 10.59
CA GLU A 21 -3.35 1.89 9.82
C GLU A 21 -3.38 0.87 8.67
N VAL A 22 -3.80 -0.36 8.95
CA VAL A 22 -3.93 -1.41 7.93
C VAL A 22 -4.92 -0.99 6.84
N ARG A 23 -6.07 -0.42 7.23
CA ARG A 23 -7.09 0.05 6.28
C ARG A 23 -6.56 1.17 5.39
N GLU A 24 -5.84 2.15 5.94
CA GLU A 24 -5.25 3.25 5.16
C GLU A 24 -4.18 2.76 4.18
N LYS A 25 -3.29 1.85 4.61
CA LYS A 25 -2.31 1.22 3.73
C LYS A 25 -2.99 0.49 2.57
N GLN A 26 -4.02 -0.30 2.86
CA GLN A 26 -4.77 -1.04 1.83
C GLN A 26 -5.54 -0.12 0.87
N ARG A 27 -6.01 1.04 1.34
CA ARG A 27 -6.62 2.06 0.47
C ARG A 27 -5.61 2.66 -0.49
N LEU A 28 -4.42 3.01 0.01
CA LEU A 28 -3.35 3.54 -0.84
C LEU A 28 -2.93 2.55 -1.93
N ILE A 29 -2.74 1.28 -1.55
CA ILE A 29 -2.38 0.21 -2.49
C ILE A 29 -3.44 0.07 -3.59
N ARG A 30 -4.72 0.04 -3.22
CA ARG A 30 -5.83 -0.02 -4.19
C ARG A 30 -5.78 1.12 -5.19
N LYS A 31 -5.61 2.36 -4.71
CA LYS A 31 -5.48 3.54 -5.59
C LYS A 31 -4.31 3.42 -6.57
N ILE A 32 -3.15 2.93 -6.12
CA ILE A 32 -1.98 2.70 -6.98
C ILE A 32 -2.31 1.67 -8.08
N VAL A 33 -2.92 0.54 -7.70
CA VAL A 33 -3.29 -0.53 -8.65
C VAL A 33 -4.31 -0.05 -9.66
N GLU A 34 -5.35 0.66 -9.21
CA GLU A 34 -6.40 1.21 -10.07
C GLU A 34 -5.83 2.23 -11.06
N ALA A 35 -5.01 3.18 -10.59
CA ALA A 35 -4.37 4.17 -11.45
C ALA A 35 -3.46 3.52 -12.50
N ARG A 36 -2.63 2.55 -12.09
CA ARG A 36 -1.78 1.80 -13.03
C ARG A 36 -2.60 1.09 -14.10
N LYS A 37 -3.66 0.38 -13.69
CA LYS A 37 -4.53 -0.35 -14.61
C LYS A 37 -5.29 0.59 -15.54
N GLY A 38 -5.79 1.72 -15.03
CA GLY A 38 -6.46 2.76 -15.82
C GLY A 38 -5.57 3.33 -16.92
N GLN A 39 -4.27 3.48 -16.65
CA GLN A 39 -3.27 3.90 -17.64
C GLN A 39 -2.73 2.74 -18.51
N LYS A 40 -3.25 1.52 -18.34
CA LYS A 40 -2.85 0.31 -19.07
C LYS A 40 -1.36 -0.03 -18.93
N TYR A 41 -0.73 0.35 -17.82
CA TYR A 41 0.66 -0.02 -17.56
C TYR A 41 0.76 -1.43 -16.97
N SER A 42 1.69 -2.23 -17.49
CA SER A 42 2.14 -3.42 -16.76
C SER A 42 2.97 -3.00 -15.53
N GLN A 43 3.16 -3.91 -14.58
CA GLN A 43 4.04 -3.64 -13.44
C GLN A 43 5.48 -3.34 -13.90
N ALA A 44 5.96 -4.02 -14.94
CA ALA A 44 7.28 -3.77 -15.52
C ALA A 44 7.38 -2.39 -16.18
N ALA A 45 6.32 -1.95 -16.87
CA ALA A 45 6.29 -0.63 -17.49
C ALA A 45 6.31 0.49 -16.44
N LEU A 46 5.52 0.36 -15.37
CA LEU A 46 5.56 1.29 -14.24
C LEU A 46 6.94 1.29 -13.57
N ALA A 47 7.51 0.10 -13.33
CA ALA A 47 8.82 -0.05 -12.73
C ALA A 47 9.92 0.69 -13.53
N LYS A 48 9.90 0.57 -14.86
CA LYS A 48 10.83 1.29 -15.75
C LYS A 48 10.70 2.80 -15.64
N LYS A 49 9.48 3.32 -15.55
CA LYS A 49 9.21 4.78 -15.39
C LYS A 49 9.67 5.30 -14.03
N VAL A 50 9.49 4.51 -12.97
CA VAL A 50 9.89 4.87 -11.61
C VAL A 50 11.40 4.71 -11.41
N GLY A 51 12.03 3.78 -12.12
CA GLY A 51 13.45 3.45 -11.98
C GLY A 51 13.71 2.39 -10.90
N VAL A 52 12.82 1.41 -10.77
CA VAL A 52 12.93 0.29 -9.80
C VAL A 52 12.71 -1.06 -10.50
N SER A 53 12.90 -2.17 -9.79
CA SER A 53 12.58 -3.49 -10.32
C SER A 53 11.07 -3.74 -10.40
N GLN A 54 10.62 -4.58 -11.33
CA GLN A 54 9.23 -5.04 -11.37
C GLN A 54 8.79 -5.66 -10.04
N GLY A 55 9.67 -6.48 -9.42
CA GLY A 55 9.40 -7.09 -8.12
C GLY A 55 9.13 -6.05 -7.03
N ARG A 56 9.80 -4.89 -7.08
CA ARG A 56 9.53 -3.80 -6.14
C ARG A 56 8.13 -3.22 -6.31
N ILE A 57 7.65 -3.05 -7.54
CA ILE A 57 6.26 -2.64 -7.81
C ILE A 57 5.28 -3.72 -7.33
N ALA A 58 5.57 -5.00 -7.57
CA ALA A 58 4.73 -6.10 -7.09
C ALA A 58 4.63 -6.16 -5.55
N GLN A 59 5.73 -5.90 -4.83
CA GLN A 59 5.72 -5.78 -3.37
C GLN A 59 4.83 -4.62 -2.90
N ILE A 60 4.92 -3.46 -3.57
CA ILE A 60 4.06 -2.30 -3.27
C ILE A 60 2.59 -2.65 -3.50
N GLU A 61 2.25 -3.26 -4.64
CA GLU A 61 0.85 -3.59 -5.00
C GLU A 61 0.25 -4.73 -4.18
N SER A 62 1.07 -5.65 -3.67
CA SER A 62 0.61 -6.72 -2.78
C SER A 62 0.55 -6.30 -1.31
N GLY A 63 1.28 -5.25 -0.93
CA GLY A 63 1.46 -4.85 0.46
C GLY A 63 2.39 -5.78 1.25
N ILE A 64 2.98 -6.79 0.62
CA ILE A 64 3.86 -7.80 1.21
C ILE A 64 5.32 -7.41 0.98
N GLY A 65 6.15 -7.48 2.03
CA GLY A 65 7.57 -7.13 1.93
C GLY A 65 7.85 -5.63 1.75
N THR A 66 6.92 -4.77 2.16
CA THR A 66 7.02 -3.30 1.96
C THR A 66 7.92 -2.57 2.96
N ALA A 67 8.50 -3.26 3.95
CA ALA A 67 9.27 -2.65 5.03
C ALA A 67 10.48 -1.79 4.57
N ARG A 68 10.98 -2.01 3.36
CA ARG A 68 12.11 -1.27 2.77
C ARG A 68 11.72 -0.35 1.62
N VAL A 69 10.42 -0.09 1.41
CA VAL A 69 9.96 0.88 0.41
C VAL A 69 10.19 2.27 0.98
N SER A 70 11.07 3.05 0.34
CA SER A 70 11.33 4.42 0.76
C SER A 70 10.17 5.35 0.37
N PHE A 71 10.08 6.48 1.07
CA PHE A 71 9.16 7.56 0.68
C PHE A 71 9.41 8.01 -0.75
N ASP A 72 10.67 8.18 -1.16
CA ASP A 72 11.01 8.59 -2.52
C ASP A 72 10.42 7.66 -3.60
N VAL A 73 10.57 6.34 -3.43
CA VAL A 73 9.98 5.36 -4.37
C VAL A 73 8.46 5.45 -4.39
N LEU A 74 7.83 5.56 -3.21
CA LEU A 74 6.37 5.64 -3.11
C LEU A 74 5.83 6.91 -3.76
N LEU A 75 6.40 8.08 -3.44
CA LEU A 75 5.98 9.36 -3.98
C LEU A 75 6.23 9.46 -5.48
N LYS A 76 7.32 8.87 -5.97
CA LYS A 76 7.60 8.79 -7.41
C LYS A 76 6.60 7.88 -8.14
N VAL A 77 6.17 6.78 -7.54
CA VAL A 77 5.07 5.95 -8.08
C VAL A 77 3.80 6.78 -8.23
N LEU A 78 3.40 7.52 -7.20
CA LEU A 78 2.21 8.37 -7.24
C LEU A 78 2.32 9.46 -8.32
N SER A 79 3.47 10.14 -8.39
CA SER A 79 3.74 11.17 -9.40
C SER A 79 3.70 10.63 -10.83
N VAL A 80 4.35 9.48 -11.10
CA VAL A 80 4.33 8.82 -12.42
C VAL A 80 2.92 8.41 -12.83
N LEU A 81 2.08 8.06 -11.86
CA LEU A 81 0.66 7.74 -12.06
C LEU A 81 -0.23 8.99 -12.14
N GLY A 82 0.33 10.20 -12.11
CA GLY A 82 -0.42 11.45 -12.20
C GLY A 82 -1.34 11.69 -11.00
N LEU A 83 -1.01 11.12 -9.84
CA LEU A 83 -1.77 11.30 -8.60
C LEU A 83 -1.17 12.45 -7.79
N ASP A 84 -2.00 13.41 -7.44
CA ASP A 84 -1.66 14.42 -6.44
C ASP A 84 -1.75 13.81 -5.03
N TYR A 85 -0.83 14.22 -4.16
CA TYR A 85 -0.77 13.75 -2.79
C TYR A 85 -0.48 14.89 -1.81
N LYS A 86 -1.06 14.78 -0.63
CA LYS A 86 -0.80 15.66 0.51
C LYS A 86 -0.43 14.79 1.70
N ILE A 87 0.71 15.10 2.33
CA ILE A 87 1.14 14.44 3.55
C ILE A 87 0.62 15.25 4.74
N THR A 88 -0.14 14.60 5.62
CA THR A 88 -0.64 15.21 6.86
C THR A 88 -0.16 14.41 8.05
N LEU A 89 0.40 15.10 9.04
CA LEU A 89 0.77 14.50 10.31
C LEU A 89 -0.44 14.51 11.23
N LYS A 90 -0.68 13.39 11.92
CA LYS A 90 -1.68 13.28 12.99
C LYS A 90 -0.97 12.86 14.25
N HIS A 91 -1.26 13.51 15.37
CA HIS A 91 -0.84 12.99 16.67
C HIS A 91 -1.60 11.70 16.94
N LYS A 92 -0.87 10.63 17.26
CA LYS A 92 -1.49 9.43 17.82
C LYS A 92 -1.93 9.83 19.23
N ALA A 93 -3.24 9.79 19.50
CA ALA A 93 -3.71 9.93 20.87
C ALA A 93 -3.07 8.81 21.68
N ALA A 94 -2.40 9.17 22.77
CA ALA A 94 -1.75 8.24 23.69
C ALA A 94 -2.77 7.32 24.34
#